data_AF-A0A4R2DXT8-F1
#
_entry.id   AF-A0A4R2DXT8-F1
#
_cell.length_a   1.000
_cell.length_b   1.000
_cell.length_c   1.000
_cell.angle_alpha   90.00
_cell.angle_beta   90.00
_cell.angle_gamma   90.00
#
_symmetry.space_group_name_H-M   'P 1'
#
loop_
_entity.id
_entity.type
_entity.pdbx_description
1 polymer ?
#
loop_
_entity_poly.entity_id
_entity_poly.type
_entity_poly.pdbx_seq_one_letter_code
_entity_poly.pdbx_strand_id
1 'polypeptide(L)'
;MDPSHPRADGPQRRRTFNAADKLAHLAAYEQVCTNNGGGAYLRREGLYSSLISEWRKQRDAGVLEGTKPGDKIGKLTAEQTEIARLKRELDRANKKLATTETALLIMGKAQSLLEQISESTDADEPRKKR
;
A
#
# COMPACT_ATOMS: atom_id res chain seq x y z
N MET A 1 -28.71 18.17 44.91
CA MET A 1 -27.75 17.17 44.41
C MET A 1 -28.30 16.67 43.09
N ASP A 2 -27.79 17.21 41.99
CA ASP A 2 -28.24 16.86 40.64
C ASP A 2 -27.35 15.73 40.13
N PRO A 3 -27.87 14.52 39.82
CA PRO A 3 -27.04 13.46 39.28
C PRO A 3 -26.85 13.73 37.78
N SER A 4 -25.81 14.51 37.44
CA SER A 4 -25.31 14.62 36.08
C SER A 4 -24.75 13.26 35.65
N HIS A 5 -25.60 12.42 35.05
CA HIS A 5 -25.18 11.15 34.48
C HIS A 5 -24.33 11.40 33.21
N PRO A 6 -23.13 10.78 33.09
CA PRO A 6 -22.21 10.99 31.96
C PRO A 6 -22.70 10.43 30.61
N ARG A 7 -23.99 10.08 30.50
CA ARG A 7 -24.68 9.56 29.31
C ARG A 7 -26.01 10.30 29.06
N ALA A 8 -26.15 11.53 29.55
CA ALA A 8 -27.34 12.36 29.34
C ALA A 8 -27.48 12.85 27.88
N ASP A 9 -26.42 12.79 27.09
CA ASP A 9 -26.51 12.94 25.64
C ASP A 9 -27.15 11.69 25.05
N GLY A 10 -28.35 11.82 24.51
CA GLY A 10 -29.05 10.75 23.80
C GLY A 10 -28.25 10.16 22.62
N PRO A 11 -28.84 9.26 21.81
CA PRO A 11 -28.11 8.58 20.74
C PRO A 11 -27.44 9.58 19.78
N GLN A 12 -26.12 9.72 19.88
CA GLN A 12 -25.33 10.55 18.99
C GLN A 12 -25.50 10.04 17.56
N ARG A 13 -25.87 10.94 16.64
CA ARG A 13 -26.09 10.58 15.23
C ARG A 13 -24.80 9.95 14.68
N ARG A 14 -24.89 8.71 14.17
CA ARG A 14 -23.73 8.00 13.62
C ARG A 14 -23.05 8.88 12.56
N ARG A 15 -21.76 9.16 12.73
CA ARG A 15 -20.95 9.95 11.79
C ARG A 15 -21.00 9.28 10.42
N THR A 16 -21.47 10.01 9.41
CA THR A 16 -21.51 9.56 8.01
C THR A 16 -20.33 10.16 7.25
N PHE A 17 -19.61 9.33 6.50
CA PHE A 17 -18.49 9.76 5.66
C PHE A 17 -18.88 9.70 4.20
N ASN A 18 -18.70 10.81 3.49
CA ASN A 18 -18.85 10.83 2.04
C ASN A 18 -17.60 10.20 1.36
N ALA A 19 -17.61 10.00 0.05
CA ALA A 19 -16.48 9.40 -0.67
C ALA A 19 -15.17 10.21 -0.53
N ALA A 20 -15.26 11.54 -0.59
CA ALA A 20 -14.12 12.44 -0.45
C ALA A 20 -13.52 12.39 0.97
N ASP A 21 -14.35 12.36 2.02
CA ASP A 21 -13.91 12.23 3.41
C ASP A 21 -13.15 10.92 3.61
N LYS A 22 -13.66 9.82 3.03
CA LYS A 22 -13.00 8.51 3.10
C LYS A 22 -11.63 8.55 2.42
N LEU A 23 -11.53 9.13 1.23
CA LEU A 23 -10.27 9.27 0.49
C LEU A 23 -9.28 10.16 1.24
N ALA A 24 -9.74 11.29 1.80
CA ALA A 24 -8.92 12.18 2.60
C ALA A 24 -8.38 11.46 3.85
N HIS A 25 -9.23 10.71 4.56
CA HIS A 25 -8.80 9.95 5.72
C HIS A 25 -7.84 8.82 5.37
N LEU A 26 -8.00 8.15 4.22
CA LEU A 26 -7.06 7.14 3.72
C LEU A 26 -5.69 7.75 3.43
N ALA A 27 -5.65 8.86 2.68
CA ALA A 27 -4.40 9.54 2.33
C ALA A 27 -3.66 10.02 3.58
N ALA A 28 -4.37 10.65 4.51
CA ALA A 28 -3.79 11.10 5.78
C ALA A 28 -3.31 9.93 6.63
N TYR A 29 -4.06 8.82 6.70
CA TYR A 29 -3.64 7.61 7.41
C TYR A 29 -2.37 6.99 6.80
N GLU A 30 -2.30 6.88 5.48
CA GLU A 30 -1.13 6.32 4.76
C GLU A 30 0.10 7.20 4.97
N GLN A 31 -0.06 8.53 4.94
CA GLN A 31 1.02 9.47 5.20
C GLN A 31 1.56 9.39 6.63
N VAL A 32 0.70 9.30 7.65
CA VAL A 32 1.20 9.17 9.03
C VAL A 32 1.77 7.77 9.32
N CYS A 33 1.36 6.75 8.57
CA CYS A 33 1.90 5.41 8.69
C CYS A 33 3.38 5.31 8.30
N THR A 34 3.89 6.17 7.41
CA THR A 34 5.33 6.20 7.08
C THR A 34 6.19 6.55 8.30
N ASN A 35 5.63 7.34 9.23
CA ASN A 35 6.29 7.76 10.47
C ASN A 35 5.80 6.95 11.69
N ASN A 36 5.24 5.76 11.48
CA ASN A 36 4.72 4.89 12.54
C ASN A 36 3.57 5.53 13.38
N GLY A 37 2.92 6.56 12.86
CA GLY A 37 1.90 7.38 13.56
C GLY A 37 0.45 6.94 13.34
N GLY A 38 0.21 5.86 12.60
CA GLY A 38 -1.15 5.40 12.22
C GLY A 38 -2.07 5.17 13.41
N GLY A 39 -1.59 4.54 14.49
CA GLY A 39 -2.40 4.29 15.69
C GLY A 39 -2.78 5.55 16.46
N ALA A 40 -1.95 6.59 16.43
CA ALA A 40 -2.27 7.88 17.05
C ALA A 40 -3.33 8.64 16.23
N TYR A 41 -3.21 8.60 14.90
CA TYR A 41 -4.20 9.17 13.99
C TYR A 41 -5.58 8.54 14.16
N LEU A 42 -5.66 7.20 14.20
CA LEU A 42 -6.94 6.50 14.38
C LEU A 42 -7.66 6.91 15.67
N ARG A 43 -6.92 7.03 16.78
CA ARG A 43 -7.49 7.48 18.06
C ARG A 43 -7.97 8.92 18.02
N ARG A 44 -7.21 9.82 17.39
CA ARG A 44 -7.59 11.23 17.25
C ARG A 44 -8.83 11.41 16.40
N GLU A 45 -8.93 10.68 15.28
CA GLU A 45 -10.06 10.78 14.36
C GLU A 45 -11.28 9.93 14.80
N GLY A 46 -11.13 9.11 15.84
CA GLY A 46 -12.16 8.16 16.30
C GLY A 46 -12.45 7.05 15.29
N LEU A 47 -11.44 6.64 14.51
CA LEU A 47 -11.55 5.65 13.45
C LEU A 47 -11.03 4.28 13.89
N TYR A 48 -11.69 3.22 13.42
CA TYR A 48 -11.22 1.85 13.60
C TYR A 48 -10.38 1.39 12.40
N SER A 49 -9.40 0.52 12.65
CA SER A 49 -8.55 -0.08 11.60
C SER A 49 -9.37 -0.90 10.59
N SER A 50 -10.47 -1.51 11.02
CA SER A 50 -11.43 -2.20 10.15
C SER A 50 -12.04 -1.26 9.12
N LEU A 51 -12.39 -0.03 9.53
CA LEU A 51 -12.99 0.97 8.66
C LEU A 51 -12.01 1.45 7.58
N ILE A 52 -10.75 1.69 7.95
CA ILE A 52 -9.67 1.99 7.00
C ILE A 52 -9.47 0.84 6.02
N SER A 53 -9.49 -0.41 6.50
CA SER A 53 -9.33 -1.59 5.66
C SER A 53 -10.47 -1.72 4.64
N GLU A 54 -11.70 -1.47 5.05
CA GLU A 54 -12.86 -1.46 4.15
C GLU A 54 -12.78 -0.31 3.13
N TRP A 55 -12.37 0.89 3.54
CA TRP A 55 -12.22 2.01 2.61
C TRP A 55 -11.11 1.76 1.59
N ARG A 56 -10.00 1.11 1.95
CA ARG A 56 -8.98 0.69 0.97
C ARG A 56 -9.58 -0.25 -0.08
N LYS A 57 -10.38 -1.24 0.33
CA LYS A 57 -11.06 -2.13 -0.63
C LYS A 57 -11.98 -1.34 -1.56
N GLN A 58 -12.73 -0.37 -1.02
CA GLN A 58 -13.61 0.51 -1.82
C GLN A 58 -12.81 1.36 -2.82
N ARG A 59 -11.66 1.91 -2.41
CA ARG A 59 -10.74 2.65 -3.30
C ARG A 59 -10.17 1.75 -4.39
N ASP A 60 -9.62 0.59 -4.02
CA ASP A 60 -8.97 -0.32 -4.98
C ASP A 60 -9.98 -0.83 -6.03
N ALA A 61 -11.23 -1.03 -5.60
CA ALA A 61 -12.36 -1.39 -6.45
C ALA A 61 -12.94 -0.22 -7.28
N GLY A 62 -12.40 1.00 -7.14
CA GLY A 62 -12.84 2.20 -7.89
C GLY A 62 -14.18 2.77 -7.44
N VAL A 63 -14.72 2.32 -6.30
CA VAL A 63 -16.06 2.74 -5.83
C VAL A 63 -16.05 4.16 -5.28
N LEU A 64 -14.91 4.60 -4.74
CA LEU A 64 -14.79 5.95 -4.17
C LEU A 64 -14.55 7.03 -5.24
N GLU A 65 -14.14 6.64 -6.44
CA GLU A 65 -13.87 7.57 -7.56
C GLU A 65 -15.18 7.82 -8.33
N GLY A 66 -15.51 9.09 -8.58
CA GLY A 66 -16.71 9.48 -9.35
C GLY A 66 -18.05 9.44 -8.60
N THR A 67 -18.07 9.09 -7.31
CA THR A 67 -19.29 9.15 -6.48
C THR A 67 -19.65 10.60 -6.16
N LYS A 68 -20.88 11.03 -6.47
CA LYS A 68 -21.33 12.41 -6.18
C LYS A 68 -21.56 12.60 -4.68
N PRO A 69 -21.42 13.83 -4.14
CA PRO A 69 -21.76 14.13 -2.76
C PRO A 69 -23.22 13.73 -2.46
N GLY A 70 -23.42 12.79 -1.54
CA GLY A 70 -24.75 12.31 -1.13
C GLY A 70 -25.13 10.91 -1.64
N ASP A 71 -24.39 10.36 -2.60
CA ASP A 71 -24.63 8.99 -3.07
C ASP A 71 -24.21 7.97 -2.01
N LYS A 72 -25.10 7.01 -1.75
CA LYS A 72 -24.81 5.92 -0.82
C LYS A 72 -23.83 4.96 -1.49
N ILE A 73 -22.62 4.86 -0.94
CA ILE A 73 -21.67 3.81 -1.31
C ILE A 73 -22.26 2.46 -0.88
N GLY A 74 -22.78 1.72 -1.86
CA GLY A 74 -23.36 0.39 -1.67
C GLY A 74 -22.31 -0.71 -1.48
N LYS A 75 -22.79 -1.95 -1.47
CA LYS A 75 -21.90 -3.13 -1.58
C LYS A 75 -21.20 -3.11 -2.94
N LEU A 76 -19.96 -3.61 -2.98
CA LEU A 76 -19.20 -3.72 -4.23
C LEU A 76 -19.98 -4.62 -5.21
N THR A 77 -20.04 -4.21 -6.47
CA THR A 77 -20.55 -5.06 -7.56
C THR A 77 -19.57 -6.19 -7.87
N ALA A 78 -20.03 -7.25 -8.55
CA ALA A 78 -19.17 -8.35 -8.95
C ALA A 78 -17.97 -7.87 -9.81
N GLU A 79 -18.23 -6.95 -10.73
CA GLU A 79 -17.20 -6.32 -11.56
C GLU A 79 -16.17 -5.56 -10.70
N GLN A 80 -16.63 -4.77 -9.72
CA GLN A 80 -15.75 -4.03 -8.81
C GLN A 80 -14.90 -4.96 -7.94
N THR A 81 -15.46 -6.10 -7.50
CA THR A 81 -14.69 -7.10 -6.78
C THR A 81 -13.62 -7.75 -7.66
N GLU A 82 -13.92 -8.01 -8.93
CA GLU A 82 -12.97 -8.60 -9.87
C GLU A 82 -11.88 -7.62 -10.24
N ILE A 83 -12.21 -6.34 -10.48
CA ILE A 83 -11.22 -5.28 -10.68
C ILE A 83 -10.26 -5.20 -9.49
N ALA A 84 -10.77 -5.24 -8.27
CA ALA A 84 -9.92 -5.21 -7.07
C ALA A 84 -9.04 -6.47 -6.94
N ARG A 85 -9.54 -7.64 -7.37
CA ARG A 85 -8.76 -8.87 -7.41
C ARG A 85 -7.64 -8.77 -8.44
N LEU A 86 -7.97 -8.42 -9.68
CA LEU A 86 -7.01 -8.30 -10.78
C LEU A 86 -5.92 -7.28 -10.48
N LYS A 87 -6.25 -6.13 -9.90
CA LYS A 87 -5.26 -5.14 -9.46
C LYS A 87 -4.26 -5.71 -8.43
N ARG A 88 -4.71 -6.54 -7.49
CA ARG A 88 -3.83 -7.20 -6.51
C ARG A 88 -2.95 -8.26 -7.15
N GLU A 89 -3.49 -9.03 -8.09
CA GLU A 89 -2.70 -10.03 -8.82
C GLU A 89 -1.62 -9.37 -9.67
N LEU A 90 -1.96 -8.26 -10.34
CA LEU A 90 -1.03 -7.44 -11.11
C LEU A 90 0.10 -6.88 -10.22
N ASP A 91 -0.22 -6.26 -9.07
CA ASP A 91 0.80 -5.74 -8.15
C ASP A 91 1.75 -6.85 -7.65
N ARG A 92 1.21 -8.04 -7.33
CA ARG A 92 2.03 -9.19 -6.94
C ARG A 92 2.93 -9.68 -8.08
N ALA A 93 2.40 -9.76 -9.30
CA ALA A 93 3.17 -10.15 -10.46
C ALA A 93 4.31 -9.16 -10.73
N ASN A 94 4.02 -7.85 -10.68
CA ASN A 94 5.02 -6.80 -10.86
C ASN A 94 6.11 -6.83 -9.79
N LYS A 95 5.77 -7.07 -8.52
CA LYS A 95 6.78 -7.22 -7.45
C LYS A 95 7.71 -8.40 -7.68
N LYS A 96 7.16 -9.55 -8.12
CA LYS A 96 7.97 -10.72 -8.48
C LYS A 96 8.88 -10.40 -9.66
N LEU A 97 8.34 -9.76 -10.70
CA LEU A 97 9.08 -9.36 -11.89
C LEU A 97 10.25 -8.44 -11.51
N ALA A 98 9.99 -7.38 -10.73
CA ALA A 98 11.04 -6.48 -10.25
C ALA A 98 12.12 -7.23 -9.45
N THR A 99 11.73 -8.18 -8.60
CA THR A 99 12.68 -9.01 -7.85
C THR A 99 13.53 -9.86 -8.80
N THR A 100 12.92 -10.50 -9.80
CA THR A 100 13.67 -11.30 -10.79
C THR A 100 14.61 -10.47 -11.65
N GLU A 101 14.21 -9.26 -12.04
CA GLU A 101 15.08 -8.33 -12.76
C GLU A 101 16.27 -7.91 -11.91
N THR A 102 16.07 -7.59 -10.62
CA THR A 102 17.18 -7.28 -9.72
C THR A 102 18.15 -8.46 -9.56
N ALA A 103 17.64 -9.69 -9.49
CA ALA A 103 18.47 -10.88 -9.44
C ALA A 103 19.30 -11.06 -10.71
N LEU A 104 18.69 -10.85 -11.89
CA LEU A 104 19.41 -10.90 -13.18
C LEU A 104 20.51 -9.84 -13.27
N LEU A 105 20.23 -8.62 -12.80
CA LEU A 105 21.24 -7.55 -12.74
C LEU A 105 22.43 -7.91 -11.84
N ILE A 106 22.17 -8.53 -10.68
CA ILE A 106 23.24 -8.99 -9.77
C ILE A 106 24.06 -10.09 -10.45
N MET A 107 23.41 -11.07 -11.07
CA MET A 107 24.11 -12.15 -11.78
C MET A 107 24.97 -11.62 -12.92
N GLY A 108 24.47 -10.68 -13.72
CA GLY A 108 25.25 -10.02 -14.77
C GLY A 108 26.48 -9.28 -14.24
N LYS A 109 26.34 -8.56 -13.12
CA LYS A 109 27.47 -7.89 -12.46
C LYS A 109 28.49 -8.88 -11.90
N ALA A 110 28.03 -9.99 -11.33
CA ALA A 110 28.91 -11.05 -10.83
C ALA A 110 29.71 -11.70 -11.97
N GLN A 111 29.06 -12.00 -13.10
CA GLN A 111 29.75 -12.55 -14.27
C GLN A 111 30.77 -11.56 -14.86
N SER A 112 30.42 -10.27 -14.96
CA SER A 112 31.37 -9.23 -15.39
C SER A 112 32.57 -9.11 -14.46
N LEU A 113 32.39 -9.25 -13.15
CA LEU A 113 33.49 -9.25 -12.19
C LEU A 113 34.40 -10.47 -12.37
N LEU A 114 33.82 -11.65 -12.59
CA LEU A 114 34.59 -12.87 -12.85
C LEU A 114 35.42 -12.76 -14.13
N GLU A 115 34.87 -12.15 -15.18
CA GLU A 115 35.59 -11.87 -16.43
C GLU A 115 36.83 -11.00 -16.17
N GLN A 116 36.67 -9.89 -15.44
CA GLN A 116 37.78 -9.00 -15.08
C GLN A 116 38.88 -9.70 -14.29
N ILE A 117 38.50 -10.58 -13.36
CA ILE A 117 39.48 -11.37 -12.58
C ILE A 117 40.22 -12.35 -13.50
N SER A 118 39.51 -13.01 -14.43
CA SER A 118 40.10 -13.93 -15.40
C SER A 118 41.12 -13.22 -16.30
N GLU A 119 40.74 -12.10 -16.92
CA GLU A 119 41.62 -11.29 -17.77
C GLU A 119 42.87 -10.79 -17.00
N SER A 120 42.71 -10.41 -15.74
CA SER A 120 43.85 -9.98 -14.91
C SER A 120 44.81 -11.12 -14.55
N THR A 121 44.32 -12.36 -14.48
CA THR A 121 45.13 -13.55 -14.17
C THR A 121 45.92 -14.02 -15.39
N ASP A 122 45.35 -13.94 -16.59
CA ASP A 122 46.04 -14.26 -17.85
C ASP A 122 47.12 -13.21 -18.21
N ALA A 123 46.95 -11.97 -17.76
CA ALA A 123 47.96 -10.92 -17.95
C ALA A 123 49.24 -11.12 -17.11
N ASP A 124 49.17 -11.93 -16.05
CA ASP A 124 50.27 -12.16 -15.09
C ASP A 124 51.08 -13.44 -15.39
N GLU A 125 50.80 -14.14 -16.50
CA GLU A 125 51.60 -15.29 -16.92
C GLU A 125 52.91 -14.79 -17.60
N PRO A 126 54.09 -14.94 -16.96
CA PRO A 126 55.32 -14.46 -17.55
C PRO A 126 55.62 -15.36 -18.75
N ARG A 127 55.61 -14.77 -19.96
CA ARG A 127 56.16 -15.39 -21.18
C ARG A 127 57.59 -15.86 -20.89
N LYS A 128 57.74 -17.14 -20.50
CA LYS A 128 59.04 -17.80 -20.41
C LYS A 128 59.61 -17.84 -21.82
N LYS A 129 60.47 -16.87 -22.12
CA LYS A 129 61.32 -16.88 -23.30
C LYS A 129 62.34 -18.02 -23.13
N ARG A 130 62.46 -18.75 -24.24
CA ARG A 130 63.34 -19.88 -24.53
C ARG A 130 64.80 -19.60 -24.19
#